data_AF-A0A7J3J1S4-F1
#
_entry.id   AF-A0A7J3J1S4-F1
#
_cell.length_a   1.000
_cell.length_b   1.000
_cell.length_c   1.000
_cell.angle_alpha   90.00
_cell.angle_beta   90.00
_cell.angle_gamma   90.00
#
_symmetry.space_group_name_H-M   'P 1'
#
loop_
_entity.id
_entity.type
_entity.pdbx_description
1 polymer ?
#
loop_
_entity_poly.entity_id
_entity_poly.type
_entity_poly.pdbx_seq_one_letter_code
_entity_poly.pdbx_strand_id
1 'polypeptide(L)' 'MSESVNLRNVLLIVLTAVLLFAGPTYVIFILVDILRVNYFVSLVFGFGLFLIGLALLFRLLRDRVIP' A
#
# COMPACT_ATOMS: atom_id res chain seq x y z
N MET A 1 5.89 11.98 29.03
CA MET A 1 6.55 12.34 27.76
C MET A 1 5.64 11.85 26.65
N SER A 2 4.72 12.68 26.14
CA SER A 2 3.83 12.24 25.06
C SER A 2 4.63 12.23 23.77
N GLU A 3 4.77 11.08 23.12
CA GLU A 3 5.30 11.03 21.76
C GLU A 3 4.42 11.91 20.86
N SER A 4 4.99 13.00 20.37
CA SER A 4 4.33 13.82 19.36
C SER A 4 4.20 12.99 18.10
N VAL A 5 2.97 12.60 17.75
CA VAL A 5 2.68 11.87 16.51
C VAL A 5 3.20 12.68 15.33
N ASN A 6 4.20 12.14 14.61
CA ASN A 6 4.80 12.81 13.47
C ASN A 6 3.94 12.60 12.22
N LEU A 7 3.45 13.68 11.61
CA LEU A 7 2.59 13.65 10.42
C LEU A 7 3.18 12.80 9.29
N ARG A 8 4.51 12.83 9.10
CA ARG A 8 5.19 12.01 8.09
C ARG A 8 4.98 10.52 8.32
N ASN A 9 5.05 10.07 9.57
CA ASN A 9 4.87 8.67 9.93
C ASN A 9 3.42 8.25 9.73
N VAL A 10 2.47 9.13 10.10
CA VAL A 10 1.03 8.90 9.84
C VAL A 10 0.76 8.73 8.35
N LEU A 11 1.28 9.63 7.51
CA LEU A 11 1.11 9.55 6.05
C LEU A 11 1.72 8.27 5.49
N LEU A 12 2.89 7.84 5.99
CA LEU A 12 3.52 6.58 5.57
C LEU A 12 2.71 5.36 6.00
N ILE A 13 2.14 5.36 7.20
CA ILE A 13 1.27 4.28 7.68
C ILE A 13 0.01 4.20 6.82
N VAL A 14 -0.66 5.34 6.58
CA VAL A 14 -1.85 5.41 5.73
C VAL A 14 -1.55 4.96 4.31
N LEU A 15 -0.45 5.45 3.71
CA LEU A 15 -0.01 5.03 2.38
C LEU A 15 0.28 3.53 2.32
N THR A 16 0.93 2.99 3.35
CA THR A 16 1.23 1.55 3.46
C THR A 16 -0.07 0.74 3.49
N ALA A 17 -1.04 1.16 4.29
CA ALA A 17 -2.36 0.52 4.33
C ALA A 17 -3.06 0.60 2.96
N VAL A 18 -3.06 1.77 2.32
CA VAL A 18 -3.64 1.94 0.98
C VAL A 18 -2.98 1.00 -0.02
N LEU A 19 -1.65 0.89 -0.04
CA LEU A 19 -0.94 0.01 -0.98
C LEU A 19 -1.25 -1.47 -0.73
N LEU A 20 -1.32 -1.89 0.54
CA LEU A 20 -1.61 -3.28 0.92
C LEU A 20 -3.04 -3.70 0.54
N PHE A 21 -4.02 -2.82 0.73
CA PHE A 21 -5.42 -3.17 0.51
C PHE A 21 -5.92 -2.77 -0.87
N ALA A 22 -5.62 -1.55 -1.34
CA ALA A 22 -6.12 -1.04 -2.61
C ALA A 22 -5.41 -1.66 -3.81
N GLY A 23 -4.13 -2.03 -3.69
CA GLY A 23 -3.36 -2.68 -4.76
C GLY A 23 -4.05 -3.93 -5.33
N PRO A 24 -4.25 -5.00 -4.53
CA PRO A 24 -4.82 -6.25 -5.03
C PRO A 24 -6.35 -6.22 -5.18
N THR A 25 -7.02 -5.13 -4.79
CA THR A 25 -8.49 -5.02 -4.89
C THR A 25 -8.91 -3.89 -5.83
N TYR A 26 -8.88 -2.64 -5.37
CA TYR A 26 -9.36 -1.48 -6.10
C TYR A 26 -8.59 -1.21 -7.39
N VAL A 27 -7.27 -1.36 -7.39
CA VAL A 27 -6.48 -1.11 -8.60
C VAL A 27 -6.79 -2.16 -9.66
N ILE A 28 -6.94 -3.43 -9.27
CA ILE A 28 -7.38 -4.49 -10.20
C ILE A 28 -8.78 -4.20 -10.72
N PHE A 29 -9.73 -3.84 -9.85
CA PHE A 29 -11.10 -3.47 -10.23
C PHE A 29 -11.12 -2.31 -11.24
N ILE A 30 -10.40 -1.22 -10.96
CA ILE A 30 -10.34 -0.06 -11.87
C ILE A 30 -9.75 -0.47 -13.22
N LEU A 31 -8.63 -1.20 -13.22
CA LEU A 31 -7.95 -1.59 -14.45
C LEU A 31 -8.81 -2.54 -15.29
N VAL A 32 -9.44 -3.54 -14.67
CA VAL A 32 -10.23 -4.56 -15.37
C VAL A 32 -11.63 -4.06 -15.74
N ASP A 33 -12.38 -3.55 -14.78
CA ASP A 33 -13.81 -3.29 -14.96
C ASP A 33 -14.10 -1.92 -15.57
N ILE A 34 -13.27 -0.91 -15.25
CA ILE A 34 -13.46 0.46 -15.74
C ILE A 34 -12.64 0.67 -17.02
N LEU A 35 -11.33 0.38 -16.97
CA LEU A 35 -10.41 0.64 -18.09
C LEU A 35 -10.32 -0.53 -19.08
N ARG A 36 -10.91 -1.69 -18.77
CA ARG A 36 -10.90 -2.89 -19.64
C ARG A 36 -9.49 -3.35 -20.03
N VAL A 37 -8.53 -3.17 -19.12
CA VAL A 37 -7.16 -3.65 -19.24
C VAL A 37 -7.13 -5.17 -19.03
N ASN A 38 -6.20 -5.84 -19.72
CA ASN A 38 -6.00 -7.27 -19.60
C ASN A 38 -5.80 -7.69 -18.13
N TYR A 39 -6.53 -8.72 -17.71
CA TYR A 39 -6.52 -9.22 -16.33
C TYR A 39 -5.13 -9.55 -15.81
N PHE A 40 -4.25 -10.17 -16.60
CA PHE A 40 -2.88 -10.49 -16.17
C PHE A 40 -2.06 -9.24 -15.91
N VAL A 41 -2.18 -8.21 -16.77
CA VAL A 41 -1.51 -6.93 -16.56
C VAL A 41 -2.03 -6.26 -15.30
N SER A 42 -3.35 -6.21 -15.12
CA SER A 42 -4.00 -5.65 -13.93
C SER A 42 -3.55 -6.36 -12.65
N LEU A 43 -3.44 -7.69 -12.67
CA LEU A 43 -2.92 -8.49 -11.58
C LEU A 43 -1.49 -8.12 -11.22
N VAL A 44 -0.60 -8.02 -12.22
CA VAL A 44 0.81 -7.67 -12.01
C VAL A 44 0.94 -6.29 -11.37
N PHE A 45 0.15 -5.31 -11.83
CA PHE A 45 0.16 -3.97 -11.23
C PHE A 45 -0.41 -3.97 -9.80
N GLY A 46 -1.55 -4.62 -9.58
CA GLY A 46 -2.17 -4.70 -8.26
C GLY A 46 -1.29 -5.40 -7.23
N PHE A 47 -0.73 -6.56 -7.59
CA PHE A 47 0.24 -7.26 -6.74
C PHE A 47 1.56 -6.52 -6.59
N GLY A 48 2.02 -5.81 -7.63
CA GLY A 48 3.21 -4.96 -7.53
C GLY A 48 3.06 -3.90 -6.45
N LEU A 49 1.91 -3.22 -6.40
CA LEU A 49 1.60 -2.24 -5.34
C LEU A 49 1.51 -2.91 -3.97
N PHE A 50 0.93 -4.11 -3.88
CA PHE A 50 0.90 -4.89 -2.64
C PHE A 50 2.30 -5.18 -2.10
N LEU A 51 3.23 -5.62 -2.96
CA LEU A 51 4.62 -5.90 -2.58
C LEU A 51 5.36 -4.64 -2.13
N ILE A 52 5.11 -3.50 -2.77
CA ILE A 52 5.65 -2.20 -2.32
C ILE A 52 5.09 -1.86 -0.93
N GLY A 53 3.79 -2.07 -0.70
CA GLY A 53 3.15 -1.93 0.61
C GLY A 53 3.80 -2.82 1.67
N LEU A 54 4.05 -4.10 1.36
CA LEU A 54 4.76 -5.02 2.24
C LEU A 54 6.17 -4.55 2.57
N ALA A 55 6.92 -4.06 1.59
CA ALA A 55 8.27 -3.54 1.81
C ALA A 55 8.25 -2.30 2.72
N LEU A 56 7.28 -1.40 2.54
CA LEU A 56 7.10 -0.24 3.41
C LEU A 56 6.68 -0.64 4.83
N LEU A 57 5.76 -1.60 4.96
CA LEU A 57 5.36 -2.16 6.25
C LEU A 57 6.57 -2.75 6.97
N PHE A 58 7.35 -3.58 6.28
CA PHE A 58 8.56 -4.18 6.83
C PHE A 58 9.55 -3.11 7.29
N ARG A 59 9.72 -2.03 6.52
CA ARG A 59 10.56 -0.89 6.92
C ARG A 59 10.02 -0.18 8.17
N LEU A 60 8.72 0.10 8.22
CA LEU A 60 8.09 0.76 9.38
C LEU A 60 8.20 -0.08 10.66
N LEU A 61 8.06 -1.40 10.55
CA LEU A 61 8.25 -2.35 11.64
C LEU A 61 9.73 -2.42 12.08
N ARG A 62 10.65 -2.54 11.13
CA ARG A 62 12.09 -2.64 11.41
C ARG A 62 12.63 -1.39 12.12
N ASP A 63 12.17 -0.22 11.68
CA ASP A 63 12.60 1.06 12.24
C ASP A 63 11.88 1.41 13.56
N ARG A 64 11.02 0.52 14.10
CA ARG A 64 10.15 0.74 15.27
C ARG A 64 9.37 2.06 15.23
N VAL A 65 8.99 2.49 14.03
CA VAL A 65 8.16 3.69 13.82
C VAL A 65 6.73 3.44 14.32
N ILE A 66 6.34 2.17 14.36
CA ILE A 66 5.13 1.69 15.01
C ILE A 66 5.56 1.23 16.42
N PRO A 67 5.15 1.92 17.50
CA PRO A 67 5.49 1.54 18.87
C PRO A 67 4.91 0.18 19.26
#